data_AF-A0A4Q7FN15-F1
#
_entry.id   AF-A0A4Q7FN15-F1
#
_cell.length_a   1.000
_cell.length_b   1.000
_cell.length_c   1.000
_cell.angle_alpha   90.00
_cell.angle_beta   90.00
_cell.angle_gamma   90.00
#
_symmetry.space_group_name_H-M   'P 1'
#
loop_
_entity.id
_entity.type
_entity.pdbx_description
1 polymer ?
#
loop_
_entity_poly.entity_id
_entity_poly.type
_entity_poly.pdbx_seq_one_letter_code
_entity_poly.pdbx_strand_id
1 'polypeptide(L)'
;MAKVSHSAKAFTPKQGQYLAFIDAYTRVHRRPPAEWEMQRHFGVSPPSVHQMVLTLERAGIIRRQPGSPRSIEVLVPPEQLPVLEIPNQSVKTSV
;
A
#
# COMPACT_ATOMS: atom_id res chain seq x y z
N MET A 1 -18.22 -1.07 26.19
CA MET A 1 -17.89 -1.19 24.76
C MET A 1 -16.55 -0.52 24.56
N ALA A 2 -15.51 -1.28 24.26
CA ALA A 2 -14.13 -0.82 24.35
C ALA A 2 -13.88 0.38 23.41
N LYS A 3 -13.39 1.48 23.98
CA LYS A 3 -12.86 2.64 23.26
C LYS A 3 -11.77 2.14 22.31
N VAL A 4 -12.01 2.22 21.00
CA VAL A 4 -10.94 2.00 20.02
C VAL A 4 -9.98 3.19 20.13
N SER A 5 -8.77 2.89 20.59
CA SER A 5 -7.69 3.82 20.83
C SER A 5 -7.30 4.54 19.54
N HIS A 6 -7.24 5.87 19.61
CA HIS A 6 -6.58 6.71 18.62
C HIS A 6 -5.06 6.46 18.72
N SER A 7 -4.54 5.45 18.02
CA SER A 7 -3.09 5.28 17.94
C SER A 7 -2.53 6.26 16.93
N ALA A 8 -1.71 7.18 17.40
CA ALA A 8 -0.98 8.13 16.60
C ALA A 8 -0.20 7.42 15.48
N LYS A 9 -0.65 7.62 14.22
CA LYS A 9 0.00 7.26 12.94
C LYS A 9 0.96 6.06 13.00
N ALA A 10 0.42 4.85 12.91
CA ALA A 10 1.19 3.60 12.78
C ALA A 10 1.99 3.48 11.46
N PHE A 11 1.85 4.44 10.54
CA PHE A 11 2.52 4.47 9.26
C PHE A 11 2.70 5.91 8.75
N THR A 12 3.70 6.11 7.90
CA THR A 12 3.97 7.38 7.22
C THR A 12 2.87 7.69 6.19
N PRO A 13 2.70 8.96 5.77
CA PRO A 13 1.73 9.32 4.73
C PRO A 13 1.89 8.48 3.45
N LYS A 14 3.13 8.25 3.00
CA LYS A 14 3.42 7.43 1.81
C LYS A 14 3.02 5.96 2.00
N GLN A 15 3.32 5.38 3.15
CA GLN A 15 2.89 4.02 3.48
C GLN A 15 1.37 3.91 3.52
N GLY A 16 0.69 4.90 4.09
CA GLY A 16 -0.77 5.01 4.09
C GLY A 16 -1.36 4.98 2.68
N GLN A 17 -0.76 5.70 1.73
CA GLN A 17 -1.19 5.69 0.33
C GLN A 17 -1.03 4.31 -0.32
N TYR A 18 0.04 3.56 -0.01
CA TYR A 18 0.20 2.18 -0.50
C TYR A 18 -0.87 1.25 0.08
N LEU A 19 -1.16 1.36 1.38
CA LEU A 19 -2.20 0.57 2.03
C LEU A 19 -3.59 0.88 1.44
N ALA A 20 -3.91 2.17 1.28
CA ALA A 20 -5.16 2.63 0.66
C ALA A 20 -5.29 2.13 -0.78
N PHE A 21 -4.20 2.13 -1.55
CA PHE A 21 -4.20 1.60 -2.91
C PHE A 21 -4.48 0.10 -2.94
N ILE A 22 -3.79 -0.70 -2.12
CA ILE A 22 -3.97 -2.16 -2.07
C ILE A 22 -5.41 -2.50 -1.70
N ASP A 23 -5.96 -1.83 -0.69
CA ASP A 23 -7.31 -2.05 -0.19
C ASP A 23 -8.37 -1.65 -1.21
N ALA A 24 -8.26 -0.45 -1.81
CA ALA A 24 -9.16 0.00 -2.87
C ALA A 24 -9.08 -0.89 -4.12
N TYR A 25 -7.87 -1.28 -4.54
CA TYR A 25 -7.67 -2.16 -5.68
C TYR A 25 -8.35 -3.51 -5.43
N THR A 26 -8.16 -4.09 -4.24
CA THR A 26 -8.74 -5.38 -3.87
C THR A 26 -10.26 -5.32 -3.84
N ARG A 27 -10.86 -4.25 -3.32
CA ARG A 27 -12.32 -4.05 -3.34
C ARG A 27 -12.89 -4.02 -4.76
N VAL A 28 -12.23 -3.33 -5.68
CA VAL A 28 -12.71 -3.18 -7.06
C VAL A 28 -12.48 -4.45 -7.88
N HIS A 29 -11.29 -5.05 -7.78
CA HIS A 29 -10.85 -6.14 -8.66
C HIS A 29 -11.06 -7.53 -8.05
N ARG A 30 -11.48 -7.61 -6.78
CA ARG A 30 -11.62 -8.86 -6.00
C ARG A 30 -10.33 -9.69 -5.91
N ARG A 31 -9.19 -9.06 -6.17
CA ARG A 31 -7.83 -9.62 -6.08
C ARG A 31 -6.86 -8.52 -5.67
N PRO A 32 -5.85 -8.81 -4.84
CA PRO A 32 -4.85 -7.82 -4.50
C PRO A 32 -3.96 -7.47 -5.70
N PRO A 33 -3.33 -6.28 -5.69
CA PRO A 33 -2.44 -5.88 -6.74
C PRO A 33 -1.12 -6.66 -6.70
N ALA A 34 -0.51 -6.82 -7.87
CA ALA A 34 0.88 -7.17 -8.04
C ALA A 34 1.77 -5.93 -7.92
N GLU A 35 3.08 -6.12 -7.70
CA GLU A 35 4.03 -5.01 -7.57
C GLU A 35 4.05 -4.09 -8.81
N TRP A 36 3.89 -4.65 -10.02
CA TRP A 36 3.85 -3.85 -11.24
C TRP A 36 2.63 -2.91 -11.32
N GLU A 37 1.50 -3.27 -10.71
CA GLU A 37 0.29 -2.43 -10.65
C GLU A 37 0.56 -1.23 -9.72
N MET A 38 1.28 -1.43 -8.62
CA MET A 38 1.76 -0.36 -7.73
C MET A 38 2.81 0.53 -8.41
N GLN A 39 3.74 -0.05 -9.19
CA GLN A 39 4.73 0.73 -9.96
C GLN A 39 4.03 1.69 -10.92
N ARG A 40 3.05 1.18 -11.68
CA ARG A 40 2.27 1.99 -12.63
C ARG A 40 1.47 3.08 -11.94
N HIS A 41 0.83 2.77 -10.82
CA HIS A 41 0.04 3.75 -10.09
C HIS A 41 0.91 4.86 -9.49
N PHE A 42 1.97 4.51 -8.76
CA PHE A 42 2.82 5.48 -8.06
C PHE A 42 3.94 6.08 -8.91
N GLY A 43 4.16 5.61 -10.14
CA GLY A 43 5.22 6.12 -11.03
C GLY A 43 6.62 5.88 -10.48
N VAL A 44 6.84 4.75 -9.80
CA VAL A 44 8.12 4.42 -9.15
C VAL A 44 8.77 3.18 -9.76
N SER A 45 10.08 3.03 -9.54
CA SER A 45 10.84 1.88 -10.03
C SER A 45 10.46 0.56 -9.32
N PRO A 46 10.66 -0.60 -9.97
CA PRO A 46 10.41 -1.90 -9.33
C PRO A 46 11.09 -2.10 -7.98
N PRO A 47 12.39 -1.76 -7.80
CA PRO A 47 13.04 -1.86 -6.49
C PRO A 47 12.36 -1.01 -5.42
N SER A 48 11.82 0.17 -5.78
CA SER A 48 11.16 1.08 -4.83
C SER A 48 9.87 0.50 -4.29
N VAL A 49 9.05 -0.13 -5.15
CA VAL A 49 7.84 -0.83 -4.71
C VAL A 49 8.20 -2.03 -3.84
N HIS A 50 9.17 -2.84 -4.28
CA HIS A 50 9.58 -4.01 -3.54
C HIS A 50 10.05 -3.65 -2.12
N GLN A 51 10.89 -2.62 -1.99
CA GLN A 51 11.33 -2.12 -0.68
C GLN A 51 10.18 -1.56 0.16
N MET A 52 9.20 -0.89 -0.44
CA MET A 52 8.00 -0.43 0.27
C MET A 52 7.21 -1.62 0.82
N VAL A 53 6.96 -2.65 0.01
CA VAL A 53 6.26 -3.88 0.43
C VAL A 53 6.99 -4.54 1.60
N LEU A 54 8.32 -4.72 1.52
CA LEU A 54 9.11 -5.26 2.63
C LEU A 54 9.06 -4.40 3.89
N THR A 55 8.93 -3.08 3.74
CA THR A 55 8.82 -2.16 4.87
C THR A 55 7.46 -2.28 5.56
N LEU A 56 6.38 -2.36 4.78
CA LEU A 56 5.03 -2.57 5.29
C LEU A 56 4.89 -3.94 5.98
N GLU A 57 5.49 -4.99 5.41
CA GLU A 57 5.50 -6.33 5.99
C GLU A 57 6.25 -6.35 7.33
N ARG A 58 7.44 -5.76 7.39
CA ARG A 58 8.22 -5.63 8.64
C ARG A 58 7.50 -4.81 9.71
N ALA A 59 6.70 -3.82 9.30
CA ALA A 59 5.87 -3.04 10.21
C ALA A 59 4.62 -3.80 10.70
N GLY A 60 4.35 -5.01 10.17
CA GLY A 60 3.20 -5.83 10.58
C GLY A 60 1.84 -5.30 10.12
N ILE A 61 1.83 -4.37 9.14
CA ILE A 61 0.60 -3.72 8.65
C ILE A 61 0.11 -4.31 7.32
N ILE A 62 0.89 -5.21 6.72
CA ILE A 62 0.46 -6.13 5.66
C ILE A 62 0.99 -7.53 5.95
N ARG A 63 0.39 -8.55 5.31
CA ARG A 63 0.99 -9.88 5.12
C ARG A 63 1.14 -10.20 3.64
N ARG A 64 2.09 -11.06 3.29
CA ARG A 64 2.24 -11.61 1.93
C ARG A 64 2.82 -13.02 1.98
N GLN A 65 2.78 -13.71 0.85
CA GLN A 65 3.49 -14.96 0.63
C GLN A 65 4.71 -14.69 -0.29
N PRO A 66 5.95 -14.91 0.18
CA PRO A 66 7.13 -14.78 -0.67
C PRO A 66 7.04 -15.66 -1.92
N GLY A 67 7.41 -15.11 -3.08
CA GLY A 67 7.36 -15.82 -4.36
C GLY A 67 5.96 -15.98 -4.97
N SER A 68 4.89 -15.53 -4.29
CA SER A 68 3.52 -15.57 -4.80
C SER A 68 3.04 -14.17 -5.18
N PRO A 69 2.94 -13.84 -6.48
CA PRO A 69 2.33 -12.59 -6.92
C PRO A 69 0.89 -12.50 -6.43
N ARG A 70 0.41 -11.29 -6.10
CA ARG A 70 -0.98 -11.06 -5.66
C ARG A 70 -1.34 -11.83 -4.38
N SER A 71 -0.42 -11.86 -3.41
CA SER A 71 -0.65 -12.43 -2.08
C SER A 71 -0.69 -11.39 -0.97
N ILE A 72 -0.61 -10.10 -1.32
CA ILE A 72 -0.56 -9.01 -0.35
C ILE A 72 -1.94 -8.78 0.25
N GLU A 73 -2.01 -8.75 1.57
CA GLU A 73 -3.22 -8.42 2.31
C GLU A 73 -2.95 -7.32 3.34
N VAL A 74 -3.84 -6.35 3.39
CA VAL A 74 -3.77 -5.24 4.35
C VAL A 74 -4.35 -5.69 5.69
N LEU A 75 -3.61 -5.48 6.77
CA LEU A 75 -4.01 -5.82 8.14
C LEU A 75 -4.57 -4.62 8.90
N VAL A 76 -4.54 -3.44 8.28
CA VAL A 76 -5.07 -2.19 8.83
C VAL A 76 -6.56 -2.07 8.48
N PRO A 77 -7.44 -1.76 9.47
CA PRO A 77 -8.85 -1.51 9.20
C PRO A 77 -9.06 -0.38 8.18
N PRO A 78 -9.99 -0.51 7.22
CA PRO A 78 -10.24 0.50 6.19
C PRO A 78 -10.54 1.89 6.75
N GLU A 79 -11.13 1.99 7.93
CA GLU A 79 -11.49 3.25 8.60
C GLU A 79 -10.26 4.04 9.05
N GLN A 80 -9.10 3.39 9.15
CA GLN A 80 -7.83 4.00 9.51
C GLN A 80 -6.98 4.38 8.29
N LEU A 81 -7.38 3.94 7.10
CA LEU A 81 -6.64 4.24 5.88
C LEU A 81 -6.91 5.67 5.41
N PRO A 82 -5.89 6.36 4.88
CA PRO A 82 -6.12 7.67 4.28
C PRO A 82 -6.96 7.51 3.01
N VAL A 83 -7.57 8.62 2.59
CA VAL A 83 -8.15 8.70 1.25
C VAL A 83 -7.03 8.52 0.23
N LEU A 84 -7.25 7.60 -0.73
CA LEU A 84 -6.30 7.36 -1.81
C LEU A 84 -6.19 8.61 -2.66
N GLU A 85 -5.00 9.20 -2.67
CA GLU A 85 -4.67 10.34 -3.51
C GLU A 85 -4.36 9.83 -4.92
N ILE A 86 -4.98 10.42 -5.93
CA ILE A 86 -4.64 10.15 -7.33
C ILE A 86 -3.31 10.88 -7.60
N PRO A 87 -2.21 10.18 -7.87
CA PRO A 87 -0.93 10.85 -8.07
C PRO A 87 -1.02 11.75 -9.29
N ASN A 88 -0.84 13.05 -9.08
CA ASN A 88 -0.64 14.02 -10.14
C ASN A 88 0.71 13.65 -10.78
N GLN A 89 0.70 13.03 -11.96
CA GLN A 89 1.90 12.50 -12.62
C GLN A 89 2.82 13.64 -13.08
N SER A 90 3.58 14.23 -12.14
CA SER A 90 4.80 14.95 -12.49
C SER A 90 5.87 13.93 -12.78
N VAL A 91 5.93 13.48 -14.03
CA VAL A 91 7.00 12.65 -14.58
C VAL A 91 8.34 13.34 -14.35
N LYS A 92 9.09 12.89 -13.34
CA LYS A 92 10.52 13.14 -13.26
C LYS A 92 11.20 12.18 -14.22
N THR A 93 11.19 12.55 -15.51
CA THR A 93 12.04 11.91 -16.52
C THR A 93 13.48 12.19 -16.11
N SER A 94 14.15 11.21 -15.54
CA SER A 94 15.59 11.28 -15.36
C SER A 94 16.23 11.03 -16.72
N VAL A 95 16.89 12.07 -17.24
CA VAL A 95 17.78 12.04 -18.41
C VAL A 95 19.05 11.26 -18.08
#